data_AF-A0A9E2JLW5-F1
#
_entry.id   AF-A0A9E2JLW5-F1
#
_cell.length_a   1.000
_cell.length_b   1.000
_cell.length_c   1.000
_cell.angle_alpha   90.00
_cell.angle_beta   90.00
_cell.angle_gamma   90.00
#
_symmetry.space_group_name_H-M   'P 1'
#
loop_
_entity.id
_entity.type
_entity.pdbx_description
1 polymer ?
#
loop_
_entity_poly.entity_id
_entity_poly.type
_entity_poly.pdbx_seq_one_letter_code
_entity_poly.pdbx_strand_id
1 'polypeptide(L)'
;MKSFPQKVTKLLPYLLIFLVVLIFFKPIFSGNIPFPGDLLINQNPYKAESYLGYAPGGYPNKAQGPDVISQIYPWKFFAMEEFKKGEIPLWNPYNFSGNPQMANFQTAAFYPLNILYLTMPFNYAWTIFIALQLFLAASFMYLFLRKGLLLTFFASLIGGVSF
;
A
#
# COMPACT_ATOMS: atom_id res chain seq x y z
N MET A 1 -24.31 26.42 -25.79
CA MET A 1 -23.62 25.54 -24.82
C MET A 1 -22.33 25.02 -25.46
N LYS A 2 -21.15 25.43 -24.98
CA LYS A 2 -19.88 24.91 -25.50
C LYS A 2 -19.76 23.44 -25.09
N SER A 3 -19.78 22.51 -26.06
CA SER A 3 -19.59 21.09 -25.77
C SER A 3 -18.18 20.90 -25.20
N PHE A 4 -18.07 20.33 -24.01
CA PHE A 4 -16.77 20.00 -23.44
C PHE A 4 -15.97 19.11 -24.40
N PRO A 5 -14.64 19.27 -24.48
CA PRO A 5 -13.81 18.44 -25.34
C PRO A 5 -14.01 16.96 -24.98
N GLN A 6 -14.28 16.08 -25.95
CA GLN A 6 -14.52 14.64 -25.73
C GLN A 6 -13.41 13.91 -24.93
N LYS A 7 -12.20 14.48 -24.84
CA LYS A 7 -11.11 13.97 -24.01
C LYS A 7 -11.36 14.18 -22.50
N VAL A 8 -11.95 15.31 -22.11
CA VAL A 8 -12.21 15.66 -20.70
C VAL A 8 -13.25 14.72 -20.10
N THR A 9 -14.30 14.37 -20.85
CA THR A 9 -15.33 13.44 -20.41
C THR A 9 -14.83 12.00 -20.24
N LYS A 10 -13.77 11.59 -20.96
CA LYS A 10 -13.15 10.26 -20.80
C LYS A 10 -12.24 10.16 -19.57
N LEU A 11 -11.61 11.27 -19.15
CA LEU A 11 -10.70 11.30 -18.00
C LEU A 11 -11.40 11.56 -16.65
N LEU A 12 -12.59 12.13 -16.70
CA LEU A 12 -13.41 12.44 -15.52
C LEU A 12 -13.53 11.29 -14.49
N PRO A 13 -13.87 10.04 -14.85
CA PRO A 13 -14.01 8.97 -13.84
C PRO A 13 -12.70 8.71 -13.08
N TYR A 14 -11.56 8.71 -13.77
CA TYR A 14 -10.26 8.49 -13.13
C TYR A 14 -9.87 9.66 -12.23
N LEU A 15 -10.19 10.90 -12.62
CA LEU A 15 -10.00 12.05 -11.76
C LEU A 15 -10.83 11.92 -10.47
N LEU A 16 -12.10 11.51 -10.58
CA LEU A 16 -12.96 11.30 -9.41
C LEU A 16 -12.43 10.18 -8.50
N ILE A 17 -12.02 9.04 -9.07
CA ILE A 17 -11.39 7.95 -8.32
C ILE A 17 -10.12 8.43 -7.63
N PHE A 18 -9.26 9.17 -8.34
CA PHE A 18 -8.04 9.75 -7.77
C PHE A 18 -8.33 10.68 -6.59
N LEU A 19 -9.33 11.56 -6.70
CA LEU A 19 -9.76 12.43 -5.60
C LEU A 19 -10.26 11.62 -4.40
N VAL A 20 -11.00 10.53 -4.62
CA VAL A 20 -11.43 9.64 -3.52
C VAL A 20 -10.23 8.98 -2.86
N VAL A 21 -9.28 8.45 -3.63
CA VAL A 21 -8.04 7.87 -3.08
C VAL A 21 -7.29 8.93 -2.25
N LEU A 22 -7.15 10.16 -2.74
CA LEU A 22 -6.50 11.24 -1.97
C LEU A 22 -7.17 11.52 -0.61
N ILE A 23 -8.49 11.32 -0.48
CA ILE A 23 -9.18 11.47 0.81
C ILE A 23 -8.69 10.42 1.81
N PHE A 24 -8.57 9.15 1.40
CA PHE A 24 -8.05 8.08 2.27
C PHE A 24 -6.59 8.31 2.68
N PHE A 25 -5.81 8.91 1.79
CA PHE A 25 -4.38 9.17 1.98
C PHE A 25 -4.08 10.57 2.52
N LYS A 26 -5.10 11.31 3.00
CA LYS A 26 -4.95 12.62 3.64
C LYS A 26 -3.87 12.67 4.74
N PRO A 27 -3.70 11.65 5.61
CA PRO A 27 -2.68 11.69 6.67
C PRO A 27 -1.25 11.89 6.19
N ILE A 28 -0.94 11.58 4.91
CA ILE A 28 0.38 11.84 4.31
C ILE A 28 0.74 13.32 4.36
N PHE A 29 -0.23 14.21 4.17
CA PHE A 29 0.00 15.65 4.19
C PHE A 29 0.39 16.18 5.58
N SER A 30 0.22 15.36 6.63
CA SER A 30 0.68 15.65 7.99
C SER A 30 2.01 14.94 8.33
N GLY A 31 2.69 14.35 7.34
CA GLY A 31 3.95 13.63 7.52
C GLY A 31 3.81 12.16 7.93
N ASN A 32 2.59 11.63 8.00
CA ASN A 32 2.37 10.22 8.33
C ASN A 32 2.54 9.32 7.11
N ILE A 33 2.83 8.05 7.35
CA ILE A 33 2.88 7.02 6.31
C ILE A 33 1.76 5.98 6.56
N PRO A 34 1.23 5.33 5.51
CA PRO A 34 0.23 4.26 5.63
C PRO A 34 0.88 2.98 6.15
N PHE A 35 1.26 3.01 7.41
CA PHE A 35 1.92 1.93 8.14
C PHE A 35 1.29 1.85 9.53
N PRO A 36 0.81 0.68 9.97
CA PRO A 36 0.13 0.51 11.26
C PRO A 36 1.16 0.41 12.42
N GLY A 37 1.98 1.45 12.57
CA GLY A 37 3.06 1.49 13.56
C GLY A 37 2.57 1.50 15.01
N ASP A 38 1.32 1.90 15.24
CA ASP A 38 0.63 1.82 16.52
C ASP A 38 0.51 0.38 17.04
N LEU A 39 0.44 -0.61 16.14
CA LEU A 39 0.38 -2.02 16.50
C LEU A 39 1.68 -2.54 17.13
N LEU A 40 2.80 -1.82 16.99
CA LEU A 40 4.09 -2.21 17.55
C LEU A 40 4.05 -2.27 19.08
N ILE A 41 3.24 -1.42 19.72
CA ILE A 41 3.05 -1.39 21.18
C ILE A 41 2.43 -2.71 21.68
N ASN A 42 1.71 -3.44 20.82
CA ASN A 42 1.15 -4.75 21.14
C ASN A 42 2.10 -5.92 20.87
N GLN A 43 3.32 -5.66 20.40
CA GLN A 43 4.32 -6.69 20.14
C GLN A 43 5.39 -6.70 21.23
N ASN A 44 5.98 -7.86 21.50
CA ASN A 44 7.14 -7.92 22.37
C ASN A 44 8.34 -7.20 21.70
N PRO A 45 9.16 -6.46 22.46
CA PRO A 45 9.12 -6.30 23.92
C PRO A 45 8.16 -5.20 24.43
N TYR A 46 7.67 -4.33 23.56
CA TYR A 46 6.86 -3.14 23.91
C TYR A 46 5.52 -3.44 24.60
N LYS A 47 5.03 -4.67 24.48
CA LYS A 47 3.86 -5.14 25.24
C LYS A 47 4.17 -5.35 26.72
N ALA A 48 5.40 -5.75 27.06
CA ALA A 48 5.80 -6.11 28.41
C ALA A 48 6.31 -4.92 29.23
N GLU A 49 6.84 -3.89 28.57
CA GLU A 49 7.38 -2.70 29.24
C GLU A 49 6.67 -1.43 28.78
N SER A 50 6.60 -0.42 29.66
CA SER A 50 6.07 0.88 29.27
C SER A 50 7.01 1.53 28.26
N TYR A 51 6.49 1.86 27.08
CA TYR A 51 7.22 2.56 26.04
C TYR A 51 6.50 3.86 25.70
N LEU A 52 7.22 4.97 25.52
CA LEU A 52 6.65 6.30 25.21
C LEU A 52 5.50 6.76 26.14
N GLY A 53 5.48 6.30 27.40
CA GLY A 53 4.43 6.63 28.37
C GLY A 53 3.14 5.82 28.23
N TYR A 54 3.10 4.81 27.35
CA TYR A 54 1.97 3.89 27.23
C TYR A 54 1.99 2.85 28.37
N ALA A 55 0.81 2.56 28.93
CA ALA A 55 0.64 1.51 29.96
C ALA A 55 0.53 0.12 29.30
N PRO A 56 1.26 -0.90 29.79
CA PRO A 56 1.14 -2.28 29.31
C PRO A 56 -0.32 -2.77 29.34
N GLY A 57 -0.82 -3.28 28.22
CA GLY A 57 -2.18 -3.82 28.09
C GLY A 57 -3.33 -2.80 27.94
N GLY A 58 -3.04 -1.49 27.93
CA GLY A 58 -4.05 -0.42 27.85
C GLY A 58 -4.43 0.05 26.43
N TYR A 59 -4.02 -0.65 25.38
CA TYR A 59 -4.12 -0.19 23.98
C TYR A 59 -5.08 -1.07 23.14
N PRO A 60 -5.61 -0.55 22.01
CA PRO A 60 -6.49 -1.32 21.12
C PRO A 60 -5.77 -2.52 20.50
N ASN A 61 -6.30 -3.72 20.72
CA ASN A 61 -5.81 -4.94 20.08
C ASN A 61 -6.60 -5.19 18.78
N LYS A 62 -5.90 -5.26 17.65
CA LYS A 62 -6.46 -5.73 16.37
C LYS A 62 -5.83 -7.06 16.02
N ALA A 63 -6.65 -8.05 15.71
CA ALA A 63 -6.18 -9.35 15.23
C ALA A 63 -5.49 -9.28 13.85
N GLN A 64 -5.71 -8.19 13.10
CA GLN A 64 -5.21 -7.98 11.73
C GLN A 64 -4.20 -6.84 11.68
N GLY A 65 -3.16 -6.97 10.84
CA GLY A 65 -2.14 -5.95 10.62
C GLY A 65 -0.77 -6.13 11.32
N PRO A 66 -0.58 -6.95 12.38
CA PRO A 66 0.75 -7.19 12.95
C PRO A 66 1.79 -7.78 12.00
N ASP A 67 1.34 -8.48 10.96
CA ASP A 67 2.18 -9.01 9.89
C ASP A 67 2.81 -7.89 9.04
N VAL A 68 2.13 -6.75 8.90
CA VAL A 68 2.70 -5.59 8.18
C VAL A 68 3.96 -5.11 8.88
N ILE A 69 3.92 -4.96 10.20
CA ILE A 69 5.05 -4.46 11.00
C ILE A 69 6.17 -5.50 11.18
N SER A 70 5.81 -6.77 11.33
CA SER A 70 6.77 -7.83 11.68
C SER A 70 7.36 -8.56 10.47
N GLN A 71 6.68 -8.53 9.32
CA GLN A 71 7.00 -9.35 8.16
C GLN A 71 7.02 -8.53 6.87
N ILE A 72 5.87 -8.01 6.43
CA ILE A 72 5.73 -7.45 5.07
C ILE A 72 6.63 -6.25 4.85
N TYR A 73 6.60 -5.27 5.76
CA TYR A 73 7.42 -4.06 5.67
C TYR A 73 8.93 -4.36 5.72
N PRO A 74 9.46 -5.09 6.74
CA PRO A 74 10.90 -5.36 6.81
C PRO A 74 11.40 -6.25 5.67
N TRP A 75 10.62 -7.23 5.22
CA TRP A 75 11.00 -8.08 4.08
C TRP A 75 11.05 -7.30 2.78
N LYS A 76 10.07 -6.41 2.54
CA LYS A 76 10.09 -5.52 1.38
C LYS A 76 11.27 -4.57 1.46
N PHE A 77 11.54 -3.98 2.62
CA PHE A 77 12.67 -3.09 2.84
C PHE A 77 13.99 -3.78 2.51
N PHE A 78 14.26 -4.93 3.13
CA PHE A 78 15.47 -5.71 2.88
C PHE A 78 15.65 -6.05 1.40
N ALA A 79 14.61 -6.59 0.76
CA ALA A 79 14.71 -6.98 -0.65
C ALA A 79 14.99 -5.79 -1.59
N MET A 80 14.37 -4.64 -1.34
CA MET A 80 14.58 -3.46 -2.19
C MET A 80 15.96 -2.83 -1.94
N GLU A 81 16.48 -2.88 -0.71
CA GLU A 81 17.83 -2.40 -0.41
C GLU A 81 18.92 -3.29 -1.03
N GLU A 82 18.73 -4.62 -1.06
CA GLU A 82 19.64 -5.52 -1.79
C GLU A 82 19.63 -5.23 -3.30
N PHE A 83 18.44 -5.07 -3.90
CA PHE A 83 18.36 -4.71 -5.32
C PHE A 83 19.04 -3.37 -5.63
N LYS A 84 18.93 -2.37 -4.76
CA LYS A 84 19.64 -1.10 -4.93
C LYS A 84 21.17 -1.24 -4.89
N LYS A 85 21.69 -2.25 -4.20
CA LYS A 85 23.13 -2.58 -4.18
C LYS A 85 23.55 -3.38 -5.41
N GLY A 86 22.61 -3.78 -6.28
CA GLY A 86 22.87 -4.68 -7.41
C GLY A 86 22.86 -6.16 -7.03
N GLU A 87 22.46 -6.49 -5.80
CA GLU A 87 22.39 -7.85 -5.28
C GLU A 87 20.99 -8.43 -5.44
N ILE A 88 20.91 -9.74 -5.69
CA ILE A 88 19.62 -10.44 -5.72
C ILE A 88 19.32 -10.92 -4.30
N PRO A 89 18.17 -10.57 -3.69
CA PRO A 89 17.84 -10.93 -2.31
C PRO A 89 17.41 -12.40 -2.21
N LEU A 90 18.36 -13.33 -2.39
CA LEU A 90 18.12 -14.78 -2.33
C LEU A 90 17.89 -15.26 -0.90
N TRP A 91 18.68 -14.74 0.04
CA TRP A 91 18.68 -15.16 1.45
C TRP A 91 18.49 -13.95 2.37
N ASN A 92 17.57 -14.05 3.33
CA ASN A 92 17.40 -13.07 4.38
C ASN A 92 17.92 -13.65 5.69
N PRO A 93 19.07 -13.17 6.22
CA PRO A 93 19.67 -13.68 7.45
C PRO A 93 18.97 -13.14 8.72
N TYR A 94 18.09 -12.14 8.59
CA TYR A 94 17.44 -11.48 9.72
C TYR A 94 16.14 -12.15 10.17
N ASN A 95 15.75 -13.24 9.51
CA ASN A 95 14.51 -13.95 9.80
C ASN A 95 14.82 -15.35 10.32
N PHE A 96 14.60 -15.60 11.61
CA PHE A 96 15.01 -16.83 12.31
C PHE A 96 16.50 -17.16 12.08
N SER A 97 16.83 -18.39 11.68
CA SER A 97 18.18 -18.82 11.26
C SER A 97 18.47 -18.53 9.78
N GLY A 98 17.64 -17.67 9.18
CA GLY A 98 17.64 -17.29 7.78
C GLY A 98 16.55 -17.99 6.96
N ASN A 99 16.13 -17.32 5.88
CA ASN A 99 15.02 -17.78 5.03
C ASN A 99 15.26 -17.44 3.54
N PRO A 100 14.83 -18.28 2.59
CA PRO A 100 14.80 -17.95 1.17
C PRO A 100 13.89 -16.75 0.88
N GLN A 101 14.49 -15.56 0.76
CA GLN A 101 13.77 -14.29 0.65
C GLN A 101 13.10 -14.13 -0.73
N MET A 102 13.76 -14.59 -1.78
CA MET A 102 13.24 -14.51 -3.15
C MET A 102 12.09 -15.51 -3.40
N ALA A 103 12.06 -16.64 -2.67
CA ALA A 103 10.96 -17.59 -2.72
C ALA A 103 9.73 -17.12 -1.92
N ASN A 104 9.85 -16.03 -1.16
CA ASN A 104 8.76 -15.47 -0.38
C ASN A 104 7.81 -14.66 -1.26
N PHE A 105 6.58 -15.16 -1.44
CA PHE A 105 5.54 -14.49 -2.21
C PHE A 105 5.13 -13.14 -1.63
N GLN A 106 5.23 -12.94 -0.31
CA GLN A 106 4.85 -11.68 0.36
C GLN A 106 5.80 -10.53 0.02
N THR A 107 7.08 -10.84 -0.24
CA THR A 107 8.07 -9.85 -0.70
C THR A 107 7.74 -9.33 -2.09
N ALA A 108 7.18 -10.21 -2.94
CA ALA A 108 6.84 -9.95 -4.34
C ALA A 108 8.01 -9.26 -5.08
N ALA A 109 9.23 -9.83 -4.98
CA ALA A 109 10.49 -9.19 -5.36
C ALA A 109 10.51 -8.65 -6.81
N PHE A 110 9.90 -9.38 -7.75
CA PHE A 110 9.83 -9.01 -9.18
C PHE A 110 8.52 -8.35 -9.60
N TYR A 111 7.70 -7.88 -8.64
CA TYR A 111 6.49 -7.17 -8.98
C TYR A 111 6.85 -5.84 -9.70
N PRO A 112 6.30 -5.55 -10.89
CA PRO A 112 6.78 -4.42 -11.71
C PRO A 112 6.70 -3.05 -11.02
N LEU A 113 5.70 -2.82 -10.17
CA LEU A 113 5.58 -1.55 -9.44
C LEU A 113 6.66 -1.38 -8.35
N ASN A 114 7.49 -2.40 -8.10
CA ASN A 114 8.64 -2.25 -7.21
C ASN A 114 9.68 -1.26 -7.72
N ILE A 115 9.65 -0.90 -9.01
CA ILE A 115 10.49 0.15 -9.57
C ILE A 115 10.37 1.48 -8.81
N LEU A 116 9.23 1.73 -8.15
CA LEU A 116 9.06 2.85 -7.24
C LEU A 116 10.11 2.82 -6.11
N TYR A 117 10.29 1.67 -5.46
CA TYR A 117 11.27 1.55 -4.36
C TYR A 117 12.72 1.70 -4.82
N LEU A 118 13.02 1.40 -6.09
CA LEU A 118 14.36 1.56 -6.65
C LEU A 118 14.69 3.02 -7.01
N THR A 119 13.68 3.86 -7.22
CA THR A 119 13.85 5.23 -7.72
C THR A 119 13.67 6.32 -6.67
N MET A 120 13.09 5.99 -5.51
CA MET A 120 12.84 6.96 -4.44
C MET A 120 13.05 6.35 -3.04
N PRO A 121 13.09 7.17 -1.98
CA PRO A 121 13.22 6.65 -0.62
C PRO A 121 12.05 5.73 -0.24
N PHE A 122 12.34 4.71 0.56
CA PHE A 122 11.42 3.60 0.82
C PHE A 122 10.04 4.04 1.30
N ASN A 123 9.98 5.01 2.21
CA ASN A 123 8.72 5.47 2.81
C ASN A 123 7.80 6.16 1.78
N TYR A 124 8.38 6.93 0.85
CA TYR A 124 7.62 7.55 -0.25
C TYR A 124 7.14 6.50 -1.24
N ALA A 125 8.02 5.56 -1.61
CA ALA A 125 7.67 4.45 -2.49
C ALA A 125 6.54 3.60 -1.89
N TRP A 126 6.65 3.23 -0.61
CA TRP A 126 5.64 2.49 0.14
C TRP A 126 4.27 3.16 0.06
N THR A 127 4.26 4.47 0.30
CA THR A 127 3.04 5.28 0.29
C THR A 127 2.40 5.34 -1.09
N ILE A 128 3.18 5.69 -2.12
CA ILE A 128 2.70 5.79 -3.50
C ILE A 128 2.25 4.42 -4.01
N PHE A 129 2.98 3.36 -3.66
CA PHE A 129 2.66 1.99 -4.04
C PHE A 129 1.27 1.56 -3.56
N ILE A 130 0.96 1.76 -2.27
CA ILE A 130 -0.35 1.38 -1.70
C ILE A 130 -1.46 2.25 -2.31
N ALA A 131 -1.24 3.56 -2.47
CA ALA A 131 -2.22 4.45 -3.09
C ALA A 131 -2.48 4.07 -4.56
N LEU A 132 -1.43 3.71 -5.29
CA LEU A 132 -1.52 3.28 -6.68
C LEU A 132 -2.29 1.97 -6.83
N GLN A 133 -2.11 1.00 -5.92
CA GLN A 133 -2.89 -0.25 -5.94
C GLN A 133 -4.39 0.01 -5.80
N LEU A 134 -4.79 0.87 -4.84
CA LEU A 134 -6.19 1.23 -4.64
C LEU A 134 -6.76 1.98 -5.85
N PHE A 135 -5.99 2.92 -6.40
CA PHE A 135 -6.38 3.65 -7.61
C PHE A 135 -6.57 2.72 -8.82
N LEU A 136 -5.65 1.77 -9.04
CA LEU A 136 -5.71 0.82 -10.15
C LEU A 136 -6.86 -0.17 -9.96
N ALA A 137 -7.09 -0.68 -8.75
CA ALA A 137 -8.22 -1.56 -8.44
C ALA A 137 -9.56 -0.90 -8.79
N ALA A 138 -9.78 0.32 -8.30
CA ALA A 138 -10.99 1.08 -8.57
C ALA A 138 -11.13 1.44 -10.06
N SER A 139 -10.02 1.81 -10.73
CA SER A 139 -10.00 2.16 -12.14
C SER A 139 -10.31 0.97 -13.06
N PHE A 140 -9.74 -0.20 -12.77
CA PHE A 140 -10.00 -1.41 -13.53
C PHE A 140 -11.38 -1.98 -13.26
N MET A 141 -11.89 -1.87 -12.03
CA MET A 141 -13.28 -2.23 -11.73
C MET A 141 -14.25 -1.29 -12.47
N TYR A 142 -14.02 0.03 -12.46
CA TYR A 142 -14.79 0.98 -13.25
C TYR A 142 -14.80 0.61 -14.75
N LEU A 143 -13.63 0.29 -15.30
CA LEU A 143 -13.50 -0.13 -16.71
C LEU A 143 -14.26 -1.42 -17.00
N PHE A 144 -14.15 -2.41 -16.11
CA PHE A 144 -14.87 -3.68 -16.23
C PHE A 144 -16.39 -3.47 -16.23
N LEU A 145 -16.92 -2.67 -15.30
CA LEU A 145 -18.36 -2.38 -15.23
C LEU A 145 -18.85 -1.55 -16.43
N ARG A 146 -18.06 -0.56 -16.86
CA ARG A 146 -18.45 0.39 -17.92
C ARG A 146 -18.30 -0.19 -19.32
N LYS A 147 -17.27 -1.00 -19.56
CA LYS A 147 -16.90 -1.53 -20.88
C LYS A 147 -17.14 -3.02 -21.03
N GLY A 148 -17.02 -3.79 -19.96
CA GLY A 148 -17.36 -5.21 -19.95
C GLY A 148 -18.86 -5.44 -19.80
N LEU A 149 -19.47 -4.88 -18.75
CA LEU A 149 -20.90 -5.09 -18.43
C LEU A 149 -21.83 -4.01 -18.98
N LEU A 150 -21.29 -2.97 -19.64
CA LEU A 150 -22.05 -1.88 -20.27
C LEU A 150 -23.00 -1.14 -19.31
N LEU A 151 -22.67 -1.11 -18.01
CA LEU A 151 -23.48 -0.42 -17.00
C LEU A 151 -23.44 1.11 -17.18
N THR A 152 -24.37 1.80 -16.53
CA THR A 152 -24.42 3.27 -16.52
C THR A 152 -23.16 3.86 -15.89
N PHE A 153 -22.86 5.12 -16.20
CA PHE A 153 -21.69 5.82 -15.67
C PHE A 153 -21.67 5.80 -14.13
N PHE A 154 -22.80 6.13 -13.49
CA PHE A 154 -22.91 6.19 -12.05
C PHE A 154 -22.75 4.83 -11.38
N ALA A 155 -23.40 3.78 -11.91
CA ALA A 155 -23.26 2.43 -11.39
C ALA A 155 -21.82 1.94 -11.47
N SER A 156 -21.15 2.22 -12.60
CA SER A 156 -19.75 1.84 -12.81
C SER A 156 -18.80 2.61 -11.88
N LEU A 157 -19.05 3.92 -11.68
CA LEU A 157 -18.21 4.77 -10.83
C LEU A 157 -18.33 4.37 -9.35
N ILE A 158 -19.55 4.17 -8.86
CA ILE A 158 -19.79 3.72 -7.48
C ILE A 158 -19.20 2.32 -7.30
N GLY A 159 -19.46 1.38 -8.22
CA GLY A 159 -18.89 0.04 -8.15
C GLY A 159 -17.36 0.02 -8.19
N GLY A 160 -16.73 0.93 -8.95
CA GLY A 160 -15.28 1.10 -8.94
C GLY A 160 -14.75 1.60 -7.60
N VAL A 161 -15.38 2.63 -7.03
CA VAL A 161 -14.93 3.21 -5.74
C VAL A 161 -15.20 2.29 -4.54
N SER A 162 -16.21 1.43 -4.62
CA SER A 162 -16.58 0.50 -3.55
C SER A 162 -15.79 -0.82 -3.53
N PHE A 163 -15.05 -1.13 -4.60
CA PHE A 163 -14.24 -2.35 -4.72
C PHE A 163 -12.87 -2.17 -4.07
#